data_AF-A0A6M1YMP0-F1
#
_entry.id   AF-A0A6M1YMP0-F1
#
_cell.length_a   1.000
_cell.length_b   1.000
_cell.length_c   1.000
_cell.angle_alpha   90.00
_cell.angle_beta   90.00
_cell.angle_gamma   90.00
#
_symmetry.space_group_name_H-M   'P 1'
#
loop_
_entity.id
_entity.type
_entity.pdbx_description
1 polymer ?
#
loop_
_entity_poly.entity_id
_entity_poly.type
_entity_poly.pdbx_seq_one_letter_code
_entity_poly.pdbx_strand_id
1 'polypeptide(L)'
;MASLSSSSLASSRIRDLTSAISDVSYTTHGGLFRPDYDYLMRELNTLRSGVLLSDNYKEGVLEPFIRFLEGLKEGNQFDRIFNEEGFRSKEKKVIEEVAEALLQRNHQHRYYSSSFKDLQAFQAVVTTVYESSRRSSISKLAQTTLAPLAKWGESKGPVTFPITSTKVLPGINAGIVNLPPEYRTGGLLAWASLGHEVGGHNFLRSIPGTESNHTPGIIKELQEIIYASVKTHCTEGTEKLAEYWSVCAEEAASDVLGVMSIGPAFGIGLVGFFKGKRNGRLSVSGPLHSKNKSPKKLLKFSITSSNVFVEEISDDITFKREAGLFGYRQTPREGPETKEPMNYEKVFFSTGKHPVDVLRLFVIIRVIRLFIERIGKHITELHEEHTEHRGHTEHSIKLLEIRTEDAEHTEYSIEVLKKHIEHIEHEYTERRDFLEGIIREWYEWIRIIDSEVEKDLEGLKEISFEELHSISPPTTQPFKIPIALARKTAQVTAEAIALKPLQNLDEKCLMDVISWKVEDERIVDEIRKAIKDEECTKLPRLSYKEKDYARHIIAASILESLETSSNPYKIEMIFNKMKVYLIDAYSKISNRV
;
A
#
# COMPACT_ATOMS: atom_id res chain seq x y z
N MET A 1 -13.03 35.53 -19.02
CA MET A 1 -13.42 34.56 -20.07
C MET A 1 -12.18 33.82 -20.55
N ALA A 2 -11.87 32.69 -19.92
CA ALA A 2 -11.00 31.65 -20.45
C ALA A 2 -11.46 30.32 -19.84
N SER A 3 -12.67 29.88 -20.19
CA SER A 3 -13.13 28.52 -19.91
C SER A 3 -12.50 27.59 -20.94
N LEU A 4 -11.19 27.35 -20.81
CA LEU A 4 -10.55 26.24 -21.51
C LEU A 4 -11.12 24.95 -20.91
N SER A 5 -11.64 24.08 -21.77
CA SER A 5 -12.40 22.89 -21.42
C SER A 5 -11.55 21.92 -20.60
N SER A 6 -11.79 21.89 -19.29
CA SER A 6 -11.20 20.93 -18.35
C SER A 6 -11.44 19.47 -18.74
N SER A 7 -12.46 19.18 -19.55
CA SER A 7 -12.75 17.83 -20.07
C SER A 7 -11.75 17.33 -21.11
N SER A 8 -11.01 18.21 -21.81
CA SER A 8 -10.03 17.82 -22.83
C SER A 8 -8.68 17.43 -22.23
N LEU A 9 -8.20 18.17 -21.22
CA LEU A 9 -6.98 17.88 -20.44
C LEU A 9 -7.12 16.60 -19.62
N ALA A 10 -8.31 16.37 -19.07
CA ALA A 10 -8.71 15.13 -18.44
C ALA A 10 -8.54 13.91 -19.34
N SER A 11 -9.04 14.01 -20.57
CA SER A 11 -9.12 12.89 -21.52
C SER A 11 -7.77 12.56 -22.15
N SER A 12 -6.84 13.52 -22.24
CA SER A 12 -5.46 13.24 -22.67
C SER A 12 -4.70 12.47 -21.58
N ARG A 13 -4.79 12.89 -20.32
CA ARG A 13 -4.11 12.25 -19.17
C ARG A 13 -4.56 10.80 -18.93
N ILE A 14 -5.82 10.48 -19.26
CA ILE A 14 -6.40 9.13 -19.13
C ILE A 14 -5.82 8.12 -20.14
N ARG A 15 -5.39 8.57 -21.33
CA ARG A 15 -4.78 7.68 -22.34
C ARG A 15 -3.41 7.16 -21.87
N ASP A 16 -2.77 7.90 -20.98
CA ASP A 16 -1.37 7.74 -20.64
C ASP A 16 -1.13 6.68 -19.53
N LEU A 17 -2.12 6.40 -18.66
CA LEU A 17 -2.02 5.32 -17.65
C LEU A 17 -1.74 3.94 -18.28
N THR A 18 -2.18 3.72 -19.52
CA THR A 18 -1.99 2.47 -20.27
C THR A 18 -0.51 2.10 -20.46
N SER A 19 0.37 3.10 -20.65
CA SER A 19 1.82 2.88 -20.81
C SER A 19 2.49 2.46 -19.50
N ALA A 20 2.03 2.99 -18.35
CA ALA A 20 2.55 2.60 -17.05
C ALA A 20 2.05 1.20 -16.61
N ILE A 21 0.89 0.77 -17.12
CA ILE A 21 0.26 -0.53 -16.86
C ILE A 21 1.03 -1.68 -17.54
N SER A 22 1.64 -1.47 -18.71
CA SER A 22 2.34 -2.53 -19.46
C SER A 22 3.60 -3.07 -18.75
N ASP A 23 4.19 -2.29 -17.85
CA ASP A 23 5.42 -2.65 -17.11
C ASP A 23 5.19 -3.70 -16.00
N VAL A 24 3.95 -4.11 -15.73
CA VAL A 24 3.58 -5.00 -14.60
C VAL A 24 3.51 -6.50 -14.99
N SER A 25 4.04 -6.90 -16.16
CA SER A 25 3.93 -8.30 -16.67
C SER A 25 5.10 -9.23 -16.24
N TYR A 26 4.78 -10.51 -15.92
CA TYR A 26 5.61 -11.42 -15.11
C TYR A 26 6.60 -12.33 -15.88
N THR A 27 7.76 -12.61 -15.26
CA THR A 27 8.58 -13.84 -15.43
C THR A 27 9.00 -14.35 -14.04
N THR A 28 9.42 -15.61 -13.89
CA THR A 28 9.77 -16.24 -12.60
C THR A 28 11.26 -16.54 -12.49
N HIS A 29 11.88 -16.16 -11.37
CA HIS A 29 13.25 -16.54 -11.00
C HIS A 29 13.23 -17.25 -9.64
N GLY A 30 13.89 -18.41 -9.54
CA GLY A 30 13.92 -19.22 -8.31
C GLY A 30 14.65 -18.53 -7.14
N GLY A 31 14.20 -18.82 -5.90
CA GLY A 31 14.70 -18.23 -4.66
C GLY A 31 16.17 -18.53 -4.32
N LEU A 32 16.74 -17.75 -3.39
CA LEU A 32 18.15 -17.86 -2.95
C LEU A 32 18.35 -18.91 -1.85
N PHE A 33 17.29 -19.22 -1.10
CA PHE A 33 17.39 -20.17 -0.01
C PHE A 33 17.56 -21.59 -0.53
N ARG A 34 18.63 -22.24 -0.08
CA ARG A 34 18.84 -23.67 -0.24
C ARG A 34 18.71 -24.31 1.14
N PRO A 35 17.99 -25.42 1.30
CA PRO A 35 17.85 -26.12 2.57
C PRO A 35 19.15 -26.86 2.94
N ASP A 36 20.23 -26.11 3.13
CA ASP A 36 21.55 -26.56 3.58
C ASP A 36 21.86 -25.80 4.87
N TYR A 37 21.82 -26.52 5.99
CA TYR A 37 21.99 -25.96 7.32
C TYR A 37 23.35 -25.30 7.51
N ASP A 38 24.42 -25.98 7.09
CA ASP A 38 25.80 -25.51 7.31
C ASP A 38 26.10 -24.30 6.43
N TYR A 39 25.61 -24.29 5.18
CA TYR A 39 25.65 -23.11 4.33
C TYR A 39 24.94 -21.94 5.00
N LEU A 40 23.67 -22.11 5.39
CA LEU A 40 22.86 -21.06 6.00
C LEU A 40 23.54 -20.47 7.24
N MET A 41 23.97 -21.33 8.16
CA MET A 41 24.63 -20.91 9.41
C MET A 41 25.93 -20.15 9.15
N ARG A 42 26.73 -20.53 8.15
CA ARG A 42 27.95 -19.80 7.79
C ARG A 42 27.63 -18.38 7.29
N GLU A 43 26.64 -18.25 6.42
CA GLU A 43 26.24 -16.95 5.88
C GLU A 43 25.63 -16.04 6.96
N LEU A 44 24.80 -16.59 7.85
CA LEU A 44 24.22 -15.84 8.98
C LEU A 44 25.31 -15.38 9.98
N ASN A 45 26.33 -16.21 10.25
CA ASN A 45 27.46 -15.82 11.09
C ASN A 45 28.33 -14.73 10.43
N THR A 46 28.40 -14.70 9.10
CA THR A 46 29.07 -13.62 8.39
C THR A 46 28.34 -12.29 8.62
N LEU A 47 27.00 -12.30 8.51
CA LEU A 47 26.16 -11.13 8.81
C LEU A 47 26.30 -10.63 10.24
N ARG A 48 26.44 -11.53 11.22
CA ARG A 48 26.63 -11.19 12.64
C ARG A 48 27.83 -10.26 12.85
N SER A 49 28.92 -10.51 12.13
CA SER A 49 30.14 -9.68 12.19
C SER A 49 30.12 -8.46 11.25
N GLY A 50 29.13 -8.36 10.36
CA GLY A 50 29.08 -7.34 9.31
C GLY A 50 28.44 -6.02 9.74
N VAL A 51 28.64 -4.98 8.92
CA VAL A 51 28.02 -3.64 9.05
C VAL A 51 26.77 -3.47 8.18
N LEU A 52 26.36 -4.51 7.45
CA LEU A 52 25.28 -4.44 6.45
C LEU A 52 23.87 -4.58 7.07
N LEU A 53 23.79 -5.01 8.33
CA LEU A 53 22.58 -5.11 9.11
C LEU A 53 22.73 -4.19 10.33
N SER A 54 21.75 -3.31 10.57
CA SER A 54 21.79 -2.44 11.75
C SER A 54 21.65 -3.25 13.03
N ASP A 55 22.13 -2.70 14.15
CA ASP A 55 22.19 -3.43 15.41
C ASP A 55 20.79 -3.82 15.91
N ASN A 56 19.78 -2.97 15.70
CA ASN A 56 18.38 -3.30 15.96
C ASN A 56 17.93 -4.58 15.23
N TYR A 57 18.26 -4.74 13.94
CA TYR A 57 17.89 -5.96 13.20
C TYR A 57 18.78 -7.16 13.56
N LYS A 58 20.03 -6.94 13.98
CA LYS A 58 20.86 -8.02 14.54
C LYS A 58 20.21 -8.58 15.79
N GLU A 59 19.88 -7.72 16.74
CA GLU A 59 19.28 -8.10 18.02
C GLU A 59 17.86 -8.64 17.88
N GLY A 60 17.02 -7.99 17.06
CA GLY A 60 15.60 -8.29 16.93
C GLY A 60 15.24 -9.36 15.88
N VAL A 61 16.17 -9.73 15.00
CA VAL A 61 15.90 -10.74 13.94
C VAL A 61 17.03 -11.76 13.80
N LEU A 62 18.26 -11.32 13.53
CA LEU A 62 19.36 -12.24 13.20
C LEU A 62 19.71 -13.17 14.37
N GLU A 63 19.95 -12.62 15.55
CA GLU A 63 20.36 -13.40 16.72
C GLU A 63 19.28 -14.38 17.20
N PRO A 64 17.99 -13.98 17.32
CA PRO A 64 16.92 -14.93 17.60
C PRO A 64 16.80 -16.02 16.52
N PHE A 65 16.97 -15.67 15.24
CA PHE A 65 16.89 -16.64 14.16
C PHE A 65 18.02 -17.67 14.22
N ILE A 66 19.26 -17.23 14.48
CA ILE A 66 20.41 -18.14 14.64
C ILE A 66 20.16 -19.08 15.82
N ARG A 67 19.75 -18.57 16.99
CA ARG A 67 19.44 -19.42 18.16
C ARG A 67 18.34 -20.44 17.87
N PHE A 68 17.31 -20.04 17.12
CA PHE A 68 16.26 -20.95 16.69
C PHE A 68 16.81 -22.08 15.80
N LEU A 69 17.65 -21.74 14.82
CA LEU A 69 18.29 -22.72 13.93
C LEU A 69 19.27 -23.65 14.69
N GLU A 70 20.03 -23.13 15.65
CA GLU A 70 20.88 -23.94 16.55
C GLU A 70 20.05 -24.99 17.29
N GLY A 71 18.87 -24.62 17.81
CA GLY A 71 17.93 -25.56 18.41
C GLY A 71 17.38 -26.62 17.45
N LEU A 72 17.26 -26.32 16.14
CA LEU A 72 16.84 -27.30 15.14
C LEU A 72 17.94 -28.29 14.74
N LYS A 73 19.22 -27.96 15.00
CA LYS A 73 20.34 -28.87 14.76
C LYS A 73 20.28 -30.10 15.66
N GLU A 74 19.80 -29.90 16.89
CA GLU A 74 19.62 -30.97 17.86
C GLU A 74 18.53 -31.94 17.37
N GLY A 75 18.93 -33.15 16.98
CA GLY A 75 18.01 -34.21 16.53
C GLY A 75 17.58 -34.16 15.06
N ASN A 76 18.37 -33.53 14.18
CA ASN A 76 18.14 -33.44 12.73
C ASN A 76 16.78 -32.82 12.34
N GLN A 77 16.24 -31.92 13.17
CA GLN A 77 14.91 -31.34 12.95
C GLN A 77 14.89 -30.43 11.71
N PHE A 78 16.00 -29.75 11.41
CA PHE A 78 16.11 -28.94 10.20
C PHE A 78 15.87 -29.79 8.94
N ASP A 79 16.58 -30.91 8.79
CA ASP A 79 16.41 -31.81 7.65
C ASP A 79 14.99 -32.38 7.59
N ARG A 80 14.39 -32.71 8.74
CA ARG A 80 13.00 -33.16 8.80
C ARG A 80 12.02 -32.12 8.27
N ILE A 81 12.15 -30.87 8.71
CA ILE A 81 11.30 -29.76 8.26
C ILE A 81 11.38 -29.57 6.74
N PHE A 82 12.58 -29.72 6.15
CA PHE A 82 12.78 -29.43 4.73
C PHE A 82 12.59 -30.63 3.80
N ASN A 83 12.86 -31.86 4.27
CA ASN A 83 12.87 -33.07 3.44
C ASN A 83 11.68 -34.01 3.67
N GLU A 84 10.99 -33.96 4.82
CA GLU A 84 9.82 -34.83 5.07
C GLU A 84 8.53 -34.20 4.51
N GLU A 85 7.82 -34.92 3.62
CA GLU A 85 6.52 -34.49 3.12
C GLU A 85 5.49 -34.39 4.25
N GLY A 86 4.77 -33.26 4.32
CA GLY A 86 3.68 -33.05 5.27
C GLY A 86 4.06 -32.37 6.59
N PHE A 87 5.34 -32.09 6.83
CA PHE A 87 5.77 -31.39 8.05
C PHE A 87 5.52 -29.87 7.95
N ARG A 88 4.81 -29.30 8.94
CA ARG A 88 4.72 -27.86 9.31
C ARG A 88 4.99 -26.85 8.17
N SER A 89 4.14 -26.88 7.13
CA SER A 89 4.32 -26.04 5.93
C SER A 89 4.36 -24.54 6.21
N LYS A 90 3.76 -24.08 7.33
CA LYS A 90 3.77 -22.67 7.72
C LYS A 90 5.12 -22.27 8.32
N GLU A 91 5.64 -23.03 9.29
CA GLU A 91 6.95 -22.76 9.90
C GLU A 91 8.07 -22.88 8.88
N LYS A 92 8.05 -23.93 8.03
CA LYS A 92 8.99 -24.06 6.90
C LYS A 92 9.02 -22.79 6.06
N LYS A 93 7.85 -22.32 5.63
CA LYS A 93 7.75 -21.10 4.83
C LYS A 93 8.28 -19.87 5.56
N VAL A 94 7.98 -19.71 6.85
CA VAL A 94 8.50 -18.56 7.62
C VAL A 94 10.03 -18.62 7.75
N ILE A 95 10.61 -19.81 7.95
CA ILE A 95 12.07 -20.00 7.99
C ILE A 95 12.69 -19.58 6.64
N GLU A 96 12.11 -20.04 5.52
CA GLU A 96 12.56 -19.67 4.16
C GLU A 96 12.53 -18.15 3.97
N GLU A 97 11.42 -17.49 4.32
CA GLU A 97 11.24 -16.06 4.08
C GLU A 97 12.17 -15.20 4.95
N VAL A 98 12.40 -15.59 6.21
CA VAL A 98 13.36 -14.91 7.11
C VAL A 98 14.80 -15.15 6.65
N ALA A 99 15.15 -16.38 6.29
CA ALA A 99 16.48 -16.72 5.79
C ALA A 99 16.79 -15.95 4.51
N GLU A 100 15.90 -15.95 3.51
CA GLU A 100 16.10 -15.20 2.27
C GLU A 100 16.25 -13.71 2.51
N ALA A 101 15.41 -13.13 3.38
CA ALA A 101 15.51 -11.72 3.72
C ALA A 101 16.90 -11.40 4.29
N LEU A 102 17.41 -12.19 5.24
CA LEU A 102 18.74 -11.99 5.84
C LEU A 102 19.86 -12.23 4.83
N LEU A 103 19.82 -13.32 4.07
CA LEU A 103 20.86 -13.66 3.09
C LEU A 103 21.03 -12.60 2.00
N GLN A 104 19.95 -11.92 1.59
CA GLN A 104 20.02 -10.79 0.66
C GLN A 104 20.76 -9.57 1.23
N ARG A 105 21.13 -9.54 2.52
CA ARG A 105 22.00 -8.49 3.08
C ARG A 105 23.46 -8.89 3.04
N ASN A 106 23.77 -10.18 2.91
CA ASN A 106 25.15 -10.70 3.02
C ASN A 106 25.92 -10.62 1.70
N HIS A 107 25.70 -9.61 0.84
CA HIS A 107 26.14 -9.61 -0.56
C HIS A 107 27.67 -9.54 -0.79
N GLN A 108 28.41 -10.59 -0.42
CA GLN A 108 29.61 -11.05 -1.12
C GLN A 108 29.28 -12.06 -2.25
N HIS A 109 28.02 -12.50 -2.35
CA HIS A 109 27.62 -13.39 -3.45
C HIS A 109 27.54 -12.64 -4.79
N ARG A 110 28.45 -13.04 -5.69
CA ARG A 110 28.85 -12.46 -7.00
C ARG A 110 27.76 -12.20 -8.05
N TYR A 111 26.48 -12.43 -7.76
CA TYR A 111 25.43 -12.40 -8.79
C TYR A 111 24.60 -11.10 -8.84
N TYR A 112 24.65 -10.22 -7.83
CA TYR A 112 23.76 -9.05 -7.80
C TYR A 112 24.29 -7.81 -7.04
N SER A 113 25.47 -7.28 -7.36
CA SER A 113 25.95 -6.05 -6.68
C SER A 113 25.02 -4.84 -6.84
N SER A 114 24.28 -4.74 -7.96
CA SER A 114 23.24 -3.72 -8.16
C SER A 114 21.98 -3.97 -7.33
N SER A 115 21.63 -5.22 -6.99
CA SER A 115 20.41 -5.50 -6.21
C SER A 115 20.49 -5.02 -4.78
N PHE A 116 21.68 -4.93 -4.20
CA PHE A 116 21.81 -4.48 -2.82
C PHE A 116 21.36 -3.03 -2.67
N LYS A 117 21.72 -2.15 -3.61
CA LYS A 117 21.24 -0.76 -3.63
C LYS A 117 19.73 -0.68 -3.84
N ASP A 118 19.17 -1.49 -4.73
CA ASP A 118 17.72 -1.54 -4.91
C ASP A 118 17.00 -2.06 -3.66
N LEU A 119 17.61 -3.02 -2.95
CA LEU A 119 17.11 -3.53 -1.68
C LEU A 119 17.17 -2.47 -0.57
N GLN A 120 18.20 -1.64 -0.54
CA GLN A 120 18.28 -0.46 0.34
C GLN A 120 17.17 0.54 0.03
N ALA A 121 16.93 0.86 -1.25
CA ALA A 121 15.81 1.68 -1.66
C ALA A 121 14.47 1.11 -1.18
N PHE A 122 14.27 -0.19 -1.38
CA PHE A 122 13.08 -0.88 -0.93
C PHE A 122 12.95 -0.82 0.61
N GLN A 123 14.00 -1.14 1.35
CA GLN A 123 14.01 -1.07 2.81
C GLN A 123 13.74 0.37 3.32
N ALA A 124 14.20 1.41 2.62
CA ALA A 124 13.89 2.80 2.98
C ALA A 124 12.40 3.10 2.94
N VAL A 125 11.71 2.63 1.88
CA VAL A 125 10.26 2.79 1.76
C VAL A 125 9.55 2.02 2.87
N VAL A 126 9.93 0.75 3.08
CA VAL A 126 9.34 -0.11 4.12
C VAL A 126 9.48 0.53 5.49
N THR A 127 10.69 0.95 5.86
CA THR A 127 10.93 1.61 7.15
C THR A 127 10.15 2.91 7.27
N THR A 128 10.18 3.77 6.25
CA THR A 128 9.51 5.09 6.32
C THR A 128 7.98 4.94 6.41
N VAL A 129 7.39 4.06 5.60
CA VAL A 129 5.94 3.80 5.64
C VAL A 129 5.57 3.25 7.02
N TYR A 130 6.25 2.21 7.49
CA TYR A 130 5.96 1.57 8.79
C TYR A 130 6.13 2.52 9.97
N GLU A 131 7.23 3.29 10.01
CA GLU A 131 7.50 4.22 11.11
C GLU A 131 6.57 5.44 11.07
N SER A 132 6.17 5.91 9.88
CA SER A 132 5.17 6.98 9.77
C SER A 132 3.83 6.57 10.36
N SER A 133 3.47 5.29 10.24
CA SER A 133 2.30 4.70 10.87
C SER A 133 2.42 4.62 12.40
N ARG A 134 3.63 4.70 12.97
CA ARG A 134 3.91 4.52 14.41
C ARG A 134 4.25 5.78 15.17
N ARG A 135 4.61 6.87 14.51
CA ARG A 135 5.11 8.11 15.15
C ARG A 135 4.07 8.83 15.99
N SER A 136 2.78 8.61 15.73
CA SER A 136 1.73 9.07 16.63
C SER A 136 1.74 8.24 17.89
N SER A 137 1.44 8.89 19.02
CA SER A 137 1.64 8.43 20.39
C SER A 137 0.80 7.21 20.82
N ILE A 138 0.58 6.23 19.94
CA ILE A 138 -0.03 4.94 20.27
C ILE A 138 0.87 4.22 21.28
N SER A 139 0.21 3.60 22.25
CA SER A 139 0.74 2.74 23.31
C SER A 139 2.20 2.26 23.16
N LYS A 140 2.94 2.30 24.28
CA LYS A 140 4.31 1.75 24.45
C LYS A 140 4.52 0.34 23.85
N LEU A 141 3.44 -0.43 23.65
CA LEU A 141 3.45 -1.78 23.10
C LEU A 141 3.66 -1.83 21.57
N ALA A 142 3.16 -0.86 20.80
CA ALA A 142 3.47 -0.79 19.37
C ALA A 142 4.95 -0.44 19.13
N GLN A 143 5.60 0.22 20.10
CA GLN A 143 6.97 0.74 19.98
C GLN A 143 8.06 -0.35 19.93
N THR A 144 7.77 -1.59 20.33
CA THR A 144 8.81 -2.62 20.41
C THR A 144 9.06 -3.33 19.09
N THR A 145 8.12 -3.37 18.14
CA THR A 145 8.31 -4.12 16.88
C THR A 145 9.29 -3.39 15.96
N LEU A 146 10.05 -4.09 15.11
CA LEU A 146 10.87 -3.45 14.08
C LEU A 146 10.07 -3.33 12.77
N ALA A 147 10.43 -2.35 11.93
CA ALA A 147 9.93 -2.34 10.56
C ALA A 147 10.21 -3.68 9.86
N PRO A 148 9.36 -4.11 8.93
CA PRO A 148 9.59 -5.37 8.22
C PRO A 148 10.91 -5.38 7.45
N LEU A 149 11.56 -6.54 7.37
CA LEU A 149 12.68 -6.70 6.43
C LEU A 149 12.13 -6.83 5.00
N ALA A 150 12.61 -5.97 4.12
CA ALA A 150 12.30 -6.02 2.69
C ALA A 150 12.99 -7.22 2.01
N LYS A 151 12.40 -7.87 1.02
CA LYS A 151 13.16 -8.80 0.17
C LYS A 151 12.60 -8.88 -1.23
N TRP A 152 13.46 -9.24 -2.17
CA TRP A 152 13.05 -9.60 -3.52
C TRP A 152 12.87 -11.11 -3.58
N GLY A 153 11.71 -11.61 -3.98
CA GLY A 153 11.47 -13.05 -3.95
C GLY A 153 10.23 -13.48 -4.69
N GLU A 154 10.21 -14.75 -5.10
CA GLU A 154 9.15 -15.32 -5.91
C GLU A 154 7.80 -15.20 -5.20
N SER A 155 6.88 -14.46 -5.83
CA SER A 155 5.54 -14.23 -5.31
C SER A 155 4.61 -13.81 -6.45
N LYS A 156 3.31 -14.06 -6.29
CA LYS A 156 2.28 -13.66 -7.27
C LYS A 156 1.92 -12.16 -7.17
N GLY A 157 2.85 -11.34 -6.70
CA GLY A 157 2.67 -9.95 -6.35
C GLY A 157 3.18 -9.61 -4.94
N PRO A 158 3.03 -8.35 -4.52
CA PRO A 158 3.40 -7.88 -3.19
C PRO A 158 2.77 -8.76 -2.12
N VAL A 159 3.56 -9.14 -1.12
CA VAL A 159 3.06 -9.94 -0.01
C VAL A 159 3.85 -9.63 1.24
N THR A 160 3.18 -9.65 2.39
CA THR A 160 3.85 -9.59 3.67
C THR A 160 3.59 -10.80 4.58
N PHE A 161 4.64 -11.16 5.33
CA PHE A 161 4.59 -11.98 6.52
C PHE A 161 4.63 -11.04 7.73
N PRO A 162 3.46 -10.63 8.24
CA PRO A 162 3.39 -9.71 9.37
C PRO A 162 4.05 -10.30 10.60
N ILE A 163 4.33 -9.48 11.63
CA ILE A 163 4.96 -9.93 12.87
C ILE A 163 4.24 -11.12 13.52
N THR A 164 2.92 -11.19 13.44
CA THR A 164 2.14 -12.35 13.93
C THR A 164 2.47 -13.66 13.21
N SER A 165 2.94 -13.59 11.97
CA SER A 165 3.37 -14.74 11.17
C SER A 165 4.79 -15.14 11.52
N THR A 166 5.71 -14.19 11.73
CA THR A 166 7.11 -14.47 12.06
C THR A 166 7.32 -14.88 13.52
N LYS A 167 6.40 -14.51 14.44
CA LYS A 167 6.38 -14.93 15.85
C LYS A 167 6.31 -16.44 16.08
N VAL A 168 6.05 -17.26 15.06
CA VAL A 168 6.23 -18.72 15.15
C VAL A 168 7.69 -19.11 15.40
N LEU A 169 8.62 -18.20 15.08
CA LEU A 169 10.04 -18.29 15.40
C LEU A 169 10.31 -17.45 16.68
N PRO A 170 10.69 -18.09 17.80
CA PRO A 170 10.87 -17.40 19.08
C PRO A 170 11.86 -16.23 18.99
N GLY A 171 11.45 -15.09 19.55
CA GLY A 171 12.29 -13.89 19.66
C GLY A 171 12.40 -13.03 18.40
N ILE A 172 11.85 -13.46 17.26
CA ILE A 172 11.79 -12.61 16.05
C ILE A 172 10.81 -11.46 16.27
N ASN A 173 11.31 -10.25 16.02
CA ASN A 173 10.62 -8.99 16.31
C ASN A 173 10.40 -8.11 15.07
N ALA A 174 10.49 -8.68 13.87
CA ALA A 174 10.15 -8.01 12.61
C ALA A 174 9.25 -8.90 11.74
N GLY A 175 8.41 -8.27 10.91
CA GLY A 175 7.79 -8.94 9.77
C GLY A 175 8.75 -9.06 8.59
N ILE A 176 8.31 -9.71 7.51
CA ILE A 176 8.98 -9.72 6.21
C ILE A 176 8.02 -9.13 5.17
N VAL A 177 8.50 -8.29 4.28
CA VAL A 177 7.74 -7.82 3.11
C VAL A 177 8.50 -8.19 1.85
N ASN A 178 7.79 -8.81 0.92
CA ASN A 178 8.35 -9.37 -0.29
C ASN A 178 7.73 -8.69 -1.52
N LEU A 179 8.59 -8.29 -2.46
CA LEU A 179 8.18 -7.90 -3.80
C LEU A 179 8.78 -8.88 -4.82
N PRO A 180 8.05 -9.18 -5.91
CA PRO A 180 8.63 -9.86 -7.07
C PRO A 180 9.90 -9.14 -7.56
N PRO A 181 10.98 -9.87 -7.92
CA PRO A 181 12.22 -9.28 -8.42
C PRO A 181 12.05 -8.36 -9.64
N GLU A 182 10.99 -8.54 -10.41
CA GLU A 182 10.68 -7.76 -11.62
C GLU A 182 10.33 -6.30 -11.26
N TYR A 183 9.77 -6.06 -10.08
CA TYR A 183 9.44 -4.70 -9.59
C TYR A 183 10.67 -3.92 -9.12
N ARG A 184 11.86 -4.53 -9.19
CA ARG A 184 13.15 -3.88 -8.91
C ARG A 184 13.64 -3.05 -10.09
N THR A 185 13.37 -3.53 -11.30
CA THR A 185 13.83 -2.92 -12.57
C THR A 185 12.73 -2.14 -13.28
N GLY A 186 11.46 -2.31 -12.87
CA GLY A 186 10.32 -1.55 -13.35
C GLY A 186 9.17 -1.59 -12.36
N GLY A 187 7.94 -1.40 -12.85
CA GLY A 187 6.74 -1.53 -12.01
C GLY A 187 6.59 -0.42 -10.97
N LEU A 188 6.87 0.84 -11.34
CA LEU A 188 6.73 2.02 -10.49
C LEU A 188 5.42 2.02 -9.67
N LEU A 189 4.30 1.70 -10.31
CA LEU A 189 2.98 1.69 -9.65
C LEU A 189 2.85 0.56 -8.61
N ALA A 190 3.58 -0.53 -8.76
CA ALA A 190 3.58 -1.62 -7.79
C ALA A 190 4.18 -1.20 -6.44
N TRP A 191 5.04 -0.18 -6.41
CA TRP A 191 5.59 0.33 -5.14
C TRP A 191 4.53 1.01 -4.27
N ALA A 192 3.42 1.50 -4.86
CA ALA A 192 2.28 2.01 -4.10
C ALA A 192 1.65 0.94 -3.19
N SER A 193 1.71 -0.33 -3.59
CA SER A 193 1.18 -1.45 -2.79
C SER A 193 1.86 -1.57 -1.41
N LEU A 194 3.05 -0.99 -1.23
CA LEU A 194 3.72 -0.98 0.07
C LEU A 194 2.93 -0.19 1.12
N GLY A 195 2.11 0.78 0.71
CA GLY A 195 1.16 1.43 1.63
C GLY A 195 0.16 0.41 2.21
N HIS A 196 -0.33 -0.52 1.38
CA HIS A 196 -1.25 -1.59 1.80
C HIS A 196 -0.53 -2.68 2.61
N GLU A 197 0.59 -3.19 2.12
CA GLU A 197 1.31 -4.29 2.78
C GLU A 197 1.98 -3.83 4.09
N VAL A 198 2.72 -2.72 4.05
CA VAL A 198 3.53 -2.25 5.18
C VAL A 198 2.72 -1.33 6.08
N GLY A 199 2.10 -0.30 5.51
CA GLY A 199 1.27 0.64 6.27
C GLY A 199 -0.05 0.02 6.76
N GLY A 200 -0.55 -1.01 6.08
CA GLY A 200 -1.74 -1.76 6.44
C GLY A 200 -1.46 -3.03 7.24
N HIS A 201 -1.20 -4.15 6.55
CA HIS A 201 -1.08 -5.47 7.17
C HIS A 201 -0.04 -5.55 8.30
N ASN A 202 1.17 -5.03 8.07
CA ASN A 202 2.21 -5.06 9.11
C ASN A 202 1.87 -4.17 10.29
N PHE A 203 1.38 -2.95 10.04
CA PHE A 203 0.98 -2.04 11.09
C PHE A 203 -0.17 -2.60 11.94
N LEU A 204 -1.29 -2.97 11.31
CA LEU A 204 -2.47 -3.49 11.99
C LEU A 204 -2.15 -4.72 12.86
N ARG A 205 -1.29 -5.61 12.35
CA ARG A 205 -0.87 -6.82 13.09
C ARG A 205 0.26 -6.60 14.08
N SER A 206 0.87 -5.42 14.10
CA SER A 206 1.84 -5.04 15.13
C SER A 206 1.18 -4.53 16.40
N ILE A 207 -0.09 -4.14 16.34
CA ILE A 207 -0.86 -3.72 17.50
C ILE A 207 -1.40 -4.97 18.21
N PRO A 208 -0.91 -5.31 19.42
CA PRO A 208 -1.39 -6.48 20.15
C PRO A 208 -2.84 -6.28 20.60
N GLY A 209 -3.59 -7.37 20.74
CA GLY A 209 -4.89 -7.35 21.42
C GLY A 209 -4.77 -7.52 22.92
N THR A 210 -5.83 -7.19 23.63
CA THR A 210 -5.95 -7.32 25.09
C THR A 210 -6.13 -8.77 25.57
N GLU A 211 -6.44 -9.71 24.67
CA GLU A 211 -6.68 -11.12 25.02
C GLU A 211 -5.56 -12.07 24.55
N SER A 212 -5.27 -13.08 25.39
CA SER A 212 -4.26 -14.13 25.21
C SER A 212 -4.49 -15.06 24.00
N ASN A 213 -5.62 -14.94 23.29
CA ASN A 213 -6.03 -15.83 22.22
C ASN A 213 -5.92 -15.18 20.84
N HIS A 214 -4.72 -15.22 20.26
CA HIS A 214 -4.35 -15.20 18.81
C HIS A 214 -5.18 -14.38 17.79
N THR A 215 -6.05 -13.47 18.22
CA THR A 215 -6.83 -12.55 17.38
C THR A 215 -6.16 -11.19 17.50
N PRO A 216 -5.67 -10.58 16.40
CA PRO A 216 -4.95 -9.32 16.48
C PRO A 216 -5.93 -8.22 16.92
N GLY A 217 -5.61 -7.53 18.02
CA GLY A 217 -6.46 -6.56 18.71
C GLY A 217 -7.33 -5.71 17.79
N ILE A 218 -6.72 -4.68 17.21
CA ILE A 218 -7.41 -3.65 16.41
C ILE A 218 -8.23 -4.21 15.23
N ILE A 219 -7.84 -5.37 14.67
CA ILE A 219 -8.56 -5.95 13.54
C ILE A 219 -9.95 -6.39 13.97
N LYS A 220 -10.09 -7.11 15.09
CA LYS A 220 -11.41 -7.55 15.59
C LYS A 220 -12.32 -6.36 15.90
N GLU A 221 -11.75 -5.33 16.50
CA GLU A 221 -12.48 -4.09 16.80
C GLU A 221 -12.99 -3.40 15.52
N LEU A 222 -12.15 -3.31 14.49
CA LEU A 222 -12.56 -2.81 13.17
C LEU A 222 -13.67 -3.67 12.55
N GLN A 223 -13.60 -5.01 12.66
CA GLN A 223 -14.64 -5.91 12.16
C GLN A 223 -16.01 -5.61 12.76
N GLU A 224 -16.06 -5.37 14.07
CA GLU A 224 -17.28 -5.08 14.83
C GLU A 224 -17.82 -3.69 14.48
N ILE A 225 -16.96 -2.67 14.46
CA ILE A 225 -17.34 -1.28 14.15
C ILE A 225 -17.85 -1.14 12.72
N ILE A 226 -17.19 -1.79 11.75
CA ILE A 226 -17.60 -1.79 10.34
C ILE A 226 -18.96 -2.47 10.20
N TYR A 227 -19.13 -3.66 10.80
CA TYR A 227 -20.40 -4.39 10.76
C TYR A 227 -21.54 -3.52 11.31
N ALA A 228 -21.36 -2.94 12.50
CA ALA A 228 -22.35 -2.08 13.12
C ALA A 228 -22.63 -0.84 12.27
N SER A 229 -21.60 -0.18 11.75
CA SER A 229 -21.75 1.05 10.95
C SER A 229 -22.52 0.80 9.66
N VAL A 230 -22.21 -0.27 8.93
CA VAL A 230 -22.91 -0.64 7.70
C VAL A 230 -24.37 -0.97 8.00
N LYS A 231 -24.64 -1.77 9.05
CA LYS A 231 -26.01 -2.15 9.44
C LYS A 231 -26.87 -0.94 9.86
N THR A 232 -26.27 0.05 10.52
CA THR A 232 -26.99 1.25 10.98
C THR A 232 -27.25 2.27 9.86
N HIS A 233 -26.30 2.46 8.94
CA HIS A 233 -26.34 3.58 7.98
C HIS A 233 -26.78 3.18 6.56
N CYS A 234 -27.06 1.89 6.33
CA CYS A 234 -27.51 1.39 5.04
C CYS A 234 -28.90 0.73 5.17
N THR A 235 -29.65 0.67 4.08
CA THR A 235 -31.06 0.23 4.05
C THR A 235 -31.25 -1.25 4.45
N GLU A 236 -32.51 -1.65 4.64
CA GLU A 236 -32.90 -3.05 4.84
C GLU A 236 -32.32 -3.97 3.75
N GLY A 237 -31.85 -5.16 4.13
CA GLY A 237 -31.17 -6.11 3.22
C GLY A 237 -29.64 -5.99 3.15
N THR A 238 -29.01 -5.15 3.98
CA THR A 238 -27.55 -4.93 3.98
C THR A 238 -26.75 -5.83 4.93
N GLU A 239 -27.40 -6.78 5.61
CA GLU A 239 -26.73 -7.69 6.56
C GLU A 239 -25.59 -8.48 5.91
N LYS A 240 -25.82 -9.05 4.73
CA LYS A 240 -24.76 -9.76 3.96
C LYS A 240 -23.59 -8.84 3.59
N LEU A 241 -23.84 -7.53 3.38
CA LEU A 241 -22.77 -6.56 3.10
C LEU A 241 -22.03 -6.14 4.36
N ALA A 242 -22.71 -6.01 5.49
CA ALA A 242 -22.07 -5.79 6.78
C ALA A 242 -21.14 -6.97 7.12
N GLU A 243 -21.60 -8.21 6.90
CA GLU A 243 -20.78 -9.42 7.06
C GLU A 243 -19.59 -9.43 6.11
N TYR A 244 -19.80 -9.13 4.83
CA TYR A 244 -18.74 -9.02 3.83
C TYR A 244 -17.65 -8.04 4.28
N TRP A 245 -18.03 -6.80 4.60
CA TRP A 245 -17.10 -5.76 4.99
C TRP A 245 -16.40 -6.07 6.31
N SER A 246 -17.09 -6.70 7.26
CA SER A 246 -16.49 -7.21 8.48
C SER A 246 -15.43 -8.28 8.18
N VAL A 247 -15.70 -9.25 7.31
CA VAL A 247 -14.69 -10.25 6.90
C VAL A 247 -13.51 -9.59 6.17
N CYS A 248 -13.78 -8.55 5.39
CA CYS A 248 -12.80 -7.79 4.63
C CYS A 248 -12.12 -6.64 5.41
N ALA A 249 -12.40 -6.49 6.71
CA ALA A 249 -11.96 -5.34 7.51
C ALA A 249 -10.45 -5.09 7.43
N GLU A 250 -9.62 -6.14 7.51
CA GLU A 250 -8.16 -5.99 7.44
C GLU A 250 -7.70 -5.46 6.07
N GLU A 251 -8.30 -5.94 4.99
CA GLU A 251 -7.97 -5.51 3.62
C GLU A 251 -8.42 -4.07 3.38
N ALA A 252 -9.67 -3.74 3.76
CA ALA A 252 -10.22 -2.40 3.62
C ALA A 252 -9.43 -1.39 4.48
N ALA A 253 -9.08 -1.75 5.72
CA ALA A 253 -8.27 -0.92 6.59
C ALA A 253 -6.85 -0.74 6.05
N SER A 254 -6.28 -1.76 5.41
CA SER A 254 -4.97 -1.66 4.76
C SER A 254 -5.00 -0.69 3.57
N ASP A 255 -6.11 -0.61 2.83
CA ASP A 255 -6.28 0.41 1.78
C ASP A 255 -6.41 1.82 2.35
N VAL A 256 -7.21 2.01 3.41
CA VAL A 256 -7.33 3.29 4.11
C VAL A 256 -5.95 3.76 4.60
N LEU A 257 -5.19 2.85 5.22
CA LEU A 257 -3.84 3.12 5.71
C LEU A 257 -2.84 3.36 4.59
N GLY A 258 -3.03 2.75 3.42
CA GLY A 258 -2.26 3.04 2.22
C GLY A 258 -2.42 4.51 1.79
N VAL A 259 -3.65 5.01 1.76
CA VAL A 259 -3.92 6.45 1.48
C VAL A 259 -3.33 7.34 2.57
N MET A 260 -3.43 6.95 3.85
CA MET A 260 -2.84 7.72 4.96
C MET A 260 -1.31 7.75 4.94
N SER A 261 -0.68 6.75 4.32
CA SER A 261 0.78 6.61 4.31
C SER A 261 1.45 7.21 3.08
N ILE A 262 0.81 7.15 1.91
CA ILE A 262 1.37 7.59 0.62
C ILE A 262 0.56 8.74 0.00
N GLY A 263 -0.51 9.18 0.66
CA GLY A 263 -1.42 10.20 0.15
C GLY A 263 -2.27 9.70 -1.02
N PRO A 264 -2.91 10.60 -1.78
CA PRO A 264 -3.76 10.22 -2.92
C PRO A 264 -3.05 9.47 -4.04
N ALA A 265 -1.72 9.61 -4.14
CA ALA A 265 -0.90 8.84 -5.07
C ALA A 265 -1.03 7.31 -4.87
N PHE A 266 -1.38 6.87 -3.66
CA PHE A 266 -1.71 5.46 -3.40
C PHE A 266 -2.84 4.95 -4.29
N GLY A 267 -3.94 5.71 -4.39
CA GLY A 267 -5.11 5.30 -5.16
C GLY A 267 -4.79 5.15 -6.64
N ILE A 268 -4.04 6.10 -7.20
CA ILE A 268 -3.54 6.05 -8.57
C ILE A 268 -2.67 4.81 -8.80
N GLY A 269 -1.67 4.61 -7.93
CA GLY A 269 -0.75 3.48 -8.05
C GLY A 269 -1.48 2.14 -7.95
N LEU A 270 -2.45 2.03 -7.04
CA LEU A 270 -3.21 0.80 -6.84
C LEU A 270 -4.13 0.47 -8.03
N VAL A 271 -4.81 1.47 -8.62
CA VAL A 271 -5.58 1.27 -9.86
C VAL A 271 -4.69 0.73 -10.96
N GLY A 272 -3.56 1.39 -11.23
CA GLY A 272 -2.64 0.97 -12.27
C GLY A 272 -2.03 -0.41 -12.00
N PHE A 273 -1.71 -0.71 -10.74
CA PHE A 273 -1.25 -2.03 -10.32
C PHE A 273 -2.30 -3.12 -10.58
N PHE A 274 -3.55 -2.94 -10.16
CA PHE A 274 -4.61 -3.92 -10.39
C PHE A 274 -4.90 -4.13 -11.86
N LYS A 275 -4.99 -3.05 -12.64
CA LYS A 275 -5.21 -3.15 -14.09
C LYS A 275 -4.02 -3.83 -14.77
N GLY A 276 -2.78 -3.51 -14.39
CA GLY A 276 -1.58 -4.19 -14.89
C GLY A 276 -1.59 -5.69 -14.62
N LYS A 277 -1.98 -6.08 -13.40
CA LYS A 277 -2.09 -7.49 -13.01
C LYS A 277 -3.23 -8.25 -13.71
N ARG A 278 -4.27 -7.54 -14.17
CA ARG A 278 -5.53 -8.11 -14.68
C ARG A 278 -5.79 -7.76 -16.14
N ASN A 279 -4.73 -7.62 -16.94
CA ASN A 279 -4.81 -7.36 -18.38
C ASN A 279 -5.70 -6.15 -18.73
N GLY A 280 -5.58 -5.07 -17.94
CA GLY A 280 -6.24 -3.80 -18.17
C GLY A 280 -7.63 -3.66 -17.57
N ARG A 281 -8.12 -4.60 -16.75
CA ARG A 281 -9.48 -4.55 -16.16
C ARG A 281 -9.50 -4.68 -14.65
N LEU A 282 -10.46 -4.04 -14.02
CA LEU A 282 -10.75 -4.22 -12.60
C LEU A 282 -11.75 -5.37 -12.41
N SER A 283 -11.61 -6.11 -11.31
CA SER A 283 -12.58 -7.17 -10.96
C SER A 283 -13.84 -6.58 -10.34
N VAL A 284 -14.99 -6.85 -10.99
CA VAL A 284 -16.34 -6.41 -10.61
C VAL A 284 -17.15 -7.51 -9.89
N SER A 285 -16.54 -8.64 -9.58
CA SER A 285 -17.21 -9.78 -8.95
C SER A 285 -16.27 -10.63 -8.10
N GLY A 286 -16.84 -11.41 -7.18
CA GLY A 286 -16.16 -12.58 -6.61
C GLY A 286 -16.70 -12.98 -5.23
N PRO A 287 -15.96 -13.79 -4.44
CA PRO A 287 -16.55 -14.49 -3.30
C PRO A 287 -17.09 -13.59 -2.18
N LEU A 288 -18.31 -13.90 -1.70
CA LEU A 288 -18.90 -13.25 -0.53
C LEU A 288 -18.16 -13.58 0.77
N HIS A 289 -17.56 -14.79 0.87
CA HIS A 289 -16.88 -15.27 2.07
C HIS A 289 -15.59 -16.02 1.71
N SER A 290 -14.40 -15.48 2.04
CA SER A 290 -13.12 -16.19 1.79
C SER A 290 -12.82 -17.32 2.79
N LYS A 291 -13.71 -17.56 3.78
CA LYS A 291 -13.40 -18.39 4.95
C LYS A 291 -13.29 -19.89 4.68
N ASN A 292 -13.83 -20.41 3.58
CA ASN A 292 -13.64 -21.82 3.24
C ASN A 292 -12.45 -21.99 2.29
N LYS A 293 -11.27 -22.21 2.88
CA LYS A 293 -10.27 -23.07 2.25
C LYS A 293 -10.89 -24.46 2.13
N SER A 294 -11.63 -24.73 1.07
CA SER A 294 -11.90 -26.11 0.66
C SER A 294 -10.56 -26.84 0.65
N PRO A 295 -10.45 -28.08 1.19
CA PRO A 295 -9.21 -28.82 1.14
C PRO A 295 -8.79 -28.89 -0.33
N LYS A 296 -7.65 -28.29 -0.66
CA LYS A 296 -7.06 -28.38 -1.99
C LYS A 296 -6.93 -29.88 -2.29
N LYS A 297 -7.79 -30.44 -3.15
CA LYS A 297 -7.42 -31.65 -3.87
C LYS A 297 -6.16 -31.26 -4.65
N LEU A 298 -5.02 -31.73 -4.15
CA LEU A 298 -3.69 -31.50 -4.70
C LEU A 298 -3.70 -31.84 -6.20
N LEU A 299 -3.79 -30.81 -7.04
CA LEU A 299 -3.22 -30.89 -8.38
C LEU A 299 -1.70 -30.93 -8.17
N LYS A 300 -1.14 -32.15 -8.19
CA LYS A 300 0.31 -32.37 -8.19
C LYS A 300 0.86 -31.82 -9.50
N PHE A 301 1.55 -30.69 -9.44
CA PHE A 301 2.45 -30.27 -10.50
C PHE A 301 3.84 -30.85 -10.18
N SER A 302 4.31 -31.75 -11.03
CA SER A 302 5.69 -32.26 -10.98
C SER A 302 6.62 -31.14 -11.43
N ILE A 303 7.37 -30.55 -10.50
CA ILE A 303 8.40 -29.55 -10.80
C ILE A 303 9.71 -30.31 -11.00
N THR A 304 10.04 -30.61 -12.24
CA THR A 304 11.41 -30.96 -12.64
C THR A 304 11.80 -30.17 -13.87
N SER A 305 12.89 -29.41 -13.71
CA SER A 305 13.70 -28.71 -14.71
C SER A 305 13.32 -27.27 -15.09
N SER A 306 14.31 -26.42 -14.86
CA SER A 306 14.47 -25.04 -15.27
C SER A 306 14.73 -24.95 -16.77
N ASN A 307 13.64 -24.78 -17.53
CA ASN A 307 13.49 -24.16 -18.85
C ASN A 307 12.07 -24.56 -19.29
N VAL A 308 11.18 -23.62 -19.61
CA VAL A 308 9.87 -23.99 -20.19
C VAL A 308 10.09 -24.37 -21.66
N PHE A 309 10.60 -25.58 -21.87
CA PHE A 309 10.32 -26.41 -23.04
C PHE A 309 9.43 -27.54 -22.55
N VAL A 310 8.26 -27.69 -23.17
CA VAL A 310 7.52 -28.95 -23.11
C VAL A 310 7.88 -29.67 -24.39
N GLU A 311 8.83 -30.60 -24.32
CA GLU A 311 8.93 -31.66 -25.32
C GLU A 311 7.77 -32.63 -25.07
N GLU A 312 6.87 -32.67 -26.06
CA GLU A 312 5.85 -33.71 -26.33
C GLU A 312 5.20 -34.43 -25.16
N ILE A 313 3.93 -34.09 -24.91
CA ILE A 313 2.96 -35.06 -24.38
C ILE A 313 1.73 -35.02 -25.29
N SER A 314 1.65 -36.03 -26.18
CA SER A 314 0.51 -36.44 -27.01
C SER A 314 0.13 -35.53 -28.19
N ASP A 315 -0.05 -36.17 -29.36
CA ASP A 315 -0.22 -35.60 -30.72
C ASP A 315 -1.42 -34.65 -30.95
N ASP A 316 -2.24 -34.37 -29.94
CA ASP A 316 -3.53 -33.66 -30.13
C ASP A 316 -3.69 -32.38 -29.31
N ILE A 317 -2.60 -31.78 -28.79
CA ILE A 317 -2.68 -30.56 -27.97
C ILE A 317 -1.96 -29.39 -28.64
N THR A 318 -2.71 -28.37 -29.06
CA THR A 318 -2.15 -27.07 -29.48
C THR A 318 -2.33 -26.05 -28.35
N PHE A 319 -1.23 -25.64 -27.70
CA PHE A 319 -1.27 -24.49 -26.78
C PHE A 319 -0.95 -23.20 -27.54
N LYS A 320 -1.86 -22.22 -27.48
CA LYS A 320 -1.54 -20.83 -27.85
C LYS A 320 -0.95 -20.11 -26.65
N ARG A 321 0.18 -19.43 -26.86
CA ARG A 321 0.81 -18.57 -25.87
C ARG A 321 -0.06 -17.33 -25.65
N GLU A 322 -0.79 -17.28 -24.55
CA GLU A 322 -1.41 -16.04 -24.06
C GLU A 322 -0.80 -15.70 -22.69
N ALA A 323 -0.39 -14.46 -22.50
CA ALA A 323 0.11 -13.97 -21.22
C ALA A 323 -1.06 -13.81 -20.22
N GLY A 324 -1.06 -14.57 -19.11
CA GLY A 324 -1.95 -14.31 -17.98
C GLY A 324 -2.15 -15.45 -16.98
N LEU A 325 -2.92 -15.14 -15.93
CA LEU A 325 -3.21 -15.94 -14.73
C LEU A 325 -4.42 -16.87 -14.92
N PHE A 326 -4.40 -17.73 -15.94
CA PHE A 326 -5.49 -18.67 -16.20
C PHE A 326 -5.01 -20.11 -16.23
N GLY A 327 -5.84 -20.99 -15.69
CA GLY A 327 -5.86 -22.40 -16.03
C GLY A 327 -7.20 -22.73 -16.66
N TYR A 328 -7.23 -23.80 -17.44
CA TYR A 328 -8.44 -24.33 -18.03
C TYR A 328 -8.91 -25.51 -17.18
N ARG A 329 -10.12 -25.43 -16.64
CA ARG A 329 -10.78 -26.57 -15.99
C ARG A 329 -11.61 -27.29 -17.03
N GLN A 330 -11.32 -28.58 -17.22
CA GLN A 330 -12.13 -29.45 -18.06
C GLN A 330 -13.48 -29.68 -17.37
N THR A 331 -14.57 -29.25 -17.99
CA THR A 331 -15.91 -29.67 -17.55
C THR A 331 -16.19 -31.09 -18.08
N PRO A 332 -16.73 -32.01 -17.24
CA PRO A 332 -17.10 -33.34 -17.69
C PRO A 332 -18.11 -33.26 -18.85
N ARG A 333 -17.99 -34.14 -19.84
CA ARG A 333 -19.02 -34.29 -20.88
C ARG A 333 -20.34 -34.70 -20.22
N GLU A 334 -21.41 -33.97 -20.54
CA GLU A 334 -22.76 -34.47 -20.33
C GLU A 334 -23.05 -35.54 -21.37
N GLY A 335 -22.71 -36.79 -21.04
CA GLY A 335 -23.04 -37.97 -21.83
C GLY A 335 -21.93 -38.48 -22.76
N PRO A 336 -21.92 -39.79 -23.06
CA PRO A 336 -20.85 -40.45 -23.82
C PRO A 336 -20.84 -40.18 -25.34
N GLU A 337 -21.82 -39.48 -25.92
CA GLU A 337 -22.02 -39.50 -27.38
C GLU A 337 -21.94 -38.14 -28.11
N THR A 338 -21.70 -37.02 -27.42
CA THR A 338 -21.63 -35.72 -28.13
C THR A 338 -20.22 -35.48 -28.71
N LYS A 339 -20.14 -35.32 -30.04
CA LYS A 339 -18.93 -34.94 -30.80
C LYS A 339 -18.54 -33.46 -30.65
N GLU A 340 -19.03 -32.78 -29.62
CA GLU A 340 -18.70 -31.37 -29.41
C GLU A 340 -17.25 -31.19 -28.90
N PRO A 341 -16.58 -30.09 -29.31
CA PRO A 341 -15.25 -29.76 -28.81
C PRO A 341 -15.27 -29.62 -27.29
N MET A 342 -14.20 -30.06 -26.62
CA MET A 342 -14.11 -29.98 -25.17
C MET A 342 -14.27 -28.53 -24.70
N ASN A 343 -15.26 -28.29 -23.83
CA ASN A 343 -15.40 -27.01 -23.15
C ASN A 343 -14.38 -26.92 -22.01
N TYR A 344 -13.58 -25.87 -22.07
CA TYR A 344 -12.62 -25.52 -21.05
C TYR A 344 -13.09 -24.25 -20.35
N GLU A 345 -13.42 -24.37 -19.07
CA GLU A 345 -13.80 -23.22 -18.25
C GLU A 345 -12.52 -22.50 -17.79
N LYS A 346 -12.45 -21.18 -18.01
CA LYS A 346 -11.31 -20.37 -17.57
C LYS A 346 -11.43 -20.14 -16.06
N VAL A 347 -10.47 -20.66 -15.28
CA VAL A 347 -10.49 -20.54 -13.81
C VAL A 347 -9.44 -19.52 -13.34
N PHE A 348 -9.88 -18.57 -12.51
CA PHE A 348 -9.04 -17.57 -11.88
C PHE A 348 -8.40 -18.09 -10.59
N PHE A 349 -7.07 -17.97 -10.47
CA PHE A 349 -6.34 -18.37 -9.27
C PHE A 349 -5.97 -17.15 -8.39
N SER A 350 -6.96 -16.48 -7.80
CA SER A 350 -6.71 -15.62 -6.63
C SER A 350 -7.53 -16.11 -5.44
N THR A 351 -6.96 -17.04 -4.69
CA THR A 351 -7.55 -17.54 -3.45
C THR A 351 -7.44 -16.46 -2.37
N GLY A 352 -8.53 -15.70 -2.20
CA GLY A 352 -8.88 -15.01 -0.96
C GLY A 352 -8.01 -13.80 -0.61
N LYS A 353 -8.54 -12.61 -0.89
CA LYS A 353 -8.43 -11.35 -0.14
C LYS A 353 -8.99 -10.23 -1.04
N HIS A 354 -10.14 -9.69 -0.62
CA HIS A 354 -10.98 -8.71 -1.31
C HIS A 354 -11.22 -8.96 -2.81
N PRO A 355 -12.24 -9.75 -3.17
CA PRO A 355 -12.37 -10.22 -4.55
C PRO A 355 -12.90 -9.17 -5.53
N VAL A 356 -13.52 -8.09 -5.04
CA VAL A 356 -14.04 -7.01 -5.89
C VAL A 356 -13.12 -5.80 -5.74
N ASP A 357 -12.29 -5.55 -6.76
CA ASP A 357 -11.34 -4.43 -6.76
C ASP A 357 -12.05 -3.08 -6.68
N VAL A 358 -13.21 -2.98 -7.35
CA VAL A 358 -13.96 -1.73 -7.46
C VAL A 358 -14.39 -1.18 -6.09
N LEU A 359 -14.74 -2.08 -5.16
CA LEU A 359 -15.14 -1.70 -3.80
C LEU A 359 -13.98 -1.06 -3.03
N ARG A 360 -12.75 -1.56 -3.24
CA ARG A 360 -11.54 -0.99 -2.63
C ARG A 360 -11.30 0.43 -3.11
N LEU A 361 -11.53 0.68 -4.40
CA LEU A 361 -11.37 2.01 -4.99
C LEU A 361 -12.44 2.99 -4.49
N PHE A 362 -13.66 2.53 -4.22
CA PHE A 362 -14.67 3.35 -3.55
C PHE A 362 -14.26 3.75 -2.12
N VAL A 363 -13.67 2.81 -1.36
CA VAL A 363 -13.10 3.11 -0.03
C VAL A 363 -12.01 4.18 -0.15
N ILE A 364 -11.07 4.00 -1.07
CA ILE A 364 -9.96 4.95 -1.30
C ILE A 364 -10.47 6.34 -1.69
N ILE A 365 -11.39 6.43 -2.65
CA ILE A 365 -12.02 7.70 -3.06
C ILE A 365 -12.64 8.40 -1.84
N ARG A 366 -13.31 7.65 -0.96
CA ARG A 366 -13.91 8.26 0.24
C ARG A 366 -12.85 8.80 1.20
N VAL A 367 -11.77 8.08 1.44
CA VAL A 367 -10.69 8.56 2.32
C VAL A 367 -10.06 9.85 1.77
N ILE A 368 -9.82 9.93 0.46
CA ILE A 368 -9.30 11.16 -0.16
C ILE A 368 -10.28 12.32 0.07
N ARG A 369 -11.60 12.09 -0.07
CA ARG A 369 -12.62 13.11 0.25
C ARG A 369 -12.58 13.55 1.71
N LEU A 370 -12.36 12.62 2.65
CA LEU A 370 -12.20 12.98 4.07
C LEU A 370 -11.01 13.90 4.30
N PHE A 371 -9.89 13.69 3.59
CA PHE A 371 -8.77 14.63 3.66
C PHE A 371 -9.12 16.00 3.05
N ILE A 372 -9.83 16.04 1.93
CA ILE A 372 -10.34 17.31 1.34
C ILE A 372 -11.21 18.06 2.35
N GLU A 373 -12.14 17.37 3.01
CA GLU A 373 -13.02 17.94 4.04
C GLU A 373 -12.20 18.52 5.21
N ARG A 374 -11.16 17.81 5.65
CA ARG A 374 -10.25 18.27 6.71
C ARG A 374 -9.47 19.52 6.30
N ILE A 375 -8.98 19.59 5.06
CA ILE A 375 -8.30 20.78 4.54
C ILE A 375 -9.29 21.95 4.43
N GLY A 376 -10.52 21.72 3.96
CA GLY A 376 -11.56 22.75 3.89
C GLY A 376 -11.87 23.35 5.27
N LYS A 377 -11.93 22.51 6.31
CA LYS A 377 -12.04 22.98 7.70
C LYS A 377 -10.84 23.85 8.10
N HIS A 378 -9.63 23.43 7.75
CA HIS A 378 -8.42 24.19 8.06
C HIS A 378 -8.37 25.55 7.34
N ILE A 379 -8.85 25.64 6.09
CA ILE A 379 -9.02 26.93 5.38
C ILE A 379 -10.01 27.83 6.12
N THR A 380 -11.10 27.27 6.65
CA THR A 380 -12.09 28.02 7.43
C THR A 380 -11.47 28.57 8.71
N GLU A 381 -10.75 27.72 9.46
CA GLU A 381 -10.03 28.11 10.69
C GLU A 381 -8.97 29.19 10.39
N LEU A 382 -8.19 29.02 9.32
CA LEU A 382 -7.20 30.01 8.86
C LEU A 382 -7.85 31.37 8.53
N HIS A 383 -9.05 31.37 7.96
CA HIS A 383 -9.79 32.60 7.67
C HIS A 383 -10.28 33.31 8.93
N GLU A 384 -10.75 32.57 9.92
CA GLU A 384 -11.15 33.08 11.23
C GLU A 384 -9.96 33.71 11.96
N GLU A 385 -8.83 32.99 12.05
CA GLU A 385 -7.58 33.48 12.66
C GLU A 385 -7.07 34.75 11.97
N HIS A 386 -7.07 34.78 10.64
CA HIS A 386 -6.68 35.97 9.87
C HIS A 386 -7.58 37.17 10.16
N THR A 387 -8.90 36.95 10.22
CA THR A 387 -9.88 38.01 10.47
C THR A 387 -9.73 38.60 11.87
N GLU A 388 -9.52 37.74 12.88
CA GLU A 388 -9.26 38.15 14.26
C GLU A 388 -7.96 38.96 14.38
N HIS A 389 -6.85 38.44 13.84
CA HIS A 389 -5.53 39.09 13.91
C HIS A 389 -5.50 40.44 13.17
N ARG A 390 -6.13 40.51 11.99
CA ARG A 390 -6.33 41.75 11.24
C ARG A 390 -7.17 42.76 12.05
N GLY A 391 -8.26 42.31 12.65
CA GLY A 391 -9.14 43.14 13.49
C GLY A 391 -8.42 43.73 14.71
N HIS A 392 -7.60 42.95 15.41
CA HIS A 392 -6.78 43.44 16.53
C HIS A 392 -5.74 44.48 16.09
N THR A 393 -5.11 44.27 14.94
CA THR A 393 -4.12 45.19 14.39
C THR A 393 -4.77 46.51 13.96
N GLU A 394 -5.92 46.45 13.28
CA GLU A 394 -6.72 47.63 12.92
C GLU A 394 -7.22 48.38 14.15
N HIS A 395 -7.65 47.68 15.20
CA HIS A 395 -8.04 48.31 16.46
C HIS A 395 -6.87 49.03 17.13
N SER A 396 -5.66 48.43 17.10
CA SER A 396 -4.45 49.05 17.63
C SER A 396 -4.06 50.32 16.88
N ILE A 397 -4.20 50.32 15.54
CA ILE A 397 -4.02 51.52 14.71
C ILE A 397 -5.01 52.61 15.14
N LYS A 398 -6.31 52.30 15.28
CA LYS A 398 -7.34 53.26 15.72
C LYS A 398 -7.05 53.84 17.11
N LEU A 399 -6.54 53.03 18.04
CA LEU A 399 -6.15 53.51 19.38
C LEU A 399 -4.95 54.47 19.33
N LEU A 400 -3.99 54.22 18.44
CA LEU A 400 -2.85 55.10 18.22
C LEU A 400 -3.28 56.42 17.57
N GLU A 401 -4.20 56.39 16.60
CA GLU A 401 -4.76 57.59 15.95
C GLU A 401 -5.44 58.56 16.93
N ILE A 402 -5.93 58.06 18.07
CA ILE A 402 -6.58 58.88 19.10
C ILE A 402 -5.56 59.56 20.04
N ARG A 403 -4.32 59.05 20.14
CA ARG A 403 -3.30 59.62 21.03
C ARG A 403 -2.59 60.81 20.35
N THR A 404 -2.58 61.96 21.01
CA THR A 404 -2.09 63.23 20.43
C THR A 404 -0.74 63.70 20.97
N GLU A 405 -0.09 62.94 21.86
CA GLU A 405 1.02 63.45 22.67
C GLU A 405 2.39 63.42 21.96
N ASP A 406 2.56 62.63 20.89
CA ASP A 406 3.78 62.58 20.07
C ASP A 406 3.44 62.15 18.63
N ALA A 407 3.32 63.12 17.72
CA ALA A 407 2.85 62.88 16.35
C ALA A 407 3.83 62.04 15.51
N GLU A 408 5.14 62.26 15.64
CA GLU A 408 6.15 61.56 14.84
C GLU A 408 6.25 60.08 15.25
N HIS A 409 6.27 59.80 16.56
CA HIS A 409 6.33 58.42 17.04
C HIS A 409 5.03 57.64 16.72
N THR A 410 3.89 58.33 16.77
CA THR A 410 2.58 57.75 16.43
C THR A 410 2.50 57.40 14.94
N GLU A 411 2.95 58.29 14.05
CA GLU A 411 2.97 58.05 12.60
C GLU A 411 3.86 56.86 12.24
N TYR A 412 5.07 56.78 12.81
CA TYR A 412 5.96 55.64 12.61
C TYR A 412 5.33 54.31 13.07
N SER A 413 4.70 54.30 14.24
CA SER A 413 4.06 53.09 14.78
C SER A 413 2.88 52.63 13.92
N ILE A 414 2.08 53.56 13.41
CA ILE A 414 0.98 53.25 12.49
C ILE A 414 1.52 52.64 11.18
N GLU A 415 2.60 53.20 10.62
CA GLU A 415 3.20 52.70 9.39
C GLU A 415 3.76 51.27 9.57
N VAL A 416 4.37 50.97 10.72
CA VAL A 416 4.82 49.61 11.06
C VAL A 416 3.63 48.64 11.14
N LEU A 417 2.53 49.04 11.77
CA LEU A 417 1.33 48.19 11.86
C LEU A 417 0.65 47.98 10.51
N LYS A 418 0.64 48.98 9.62
CA LYS A 418 0.13 48.83 8.24
C LYS A 418 0.94 47.81 7.45
N LYS A 419 2.28 47.90 7.50
CA LYS A 419 3.16 46.89 6.90
C LYS A 419 2.96 45.50 7.48
N HIS A 420 2.67 45.42 8.77
CA HIS A 420 2.31 44.16 9.42
C HIS A 420 1.00 43.59 8.87
N ILE A 421 -0.04 44.40 8.66
CA ILE A 421 -1.30 43.98 8.00
C ILE A 421 -1.02 43.45 6.59
N GLU A 422 -0.25 44.18 5.77
CA GLU A 422 0.10 43.74 4.41
C GLU A 422 0.83 42.39 4.42
N HIS A 423 1.75 42.19 5.36
CA HIS A 423 2.45 40.92 5.54
C HIS A 423 1.51 39.77 5.91
N ILE A 424 0.59 40.01 6.86
CA ILE A 424 -0.43 39.03 7.28
C ILE A 424 -1.35 38.67 6.10
N GLU A 425 -1.81 39.66 5.33
CA GLU A 425 -2.69 39.44 4.17
C GLU A 425 -1.99 38.63 3.08
N HIS A 426 -0.71 38.91 2.85
CA HIS A 426 0.11 38.15 1.90
C HIS A 426 0.29 36.69 2.35
N GLU A 427 0.69 36.46 3.60
CA GLU A 427 0.89 35.12 4.15
C GLU A 427 -0.42 34.30 4.15
N TYR A 428 -1.53 34.93 4.54
CA TYR A 428 -2.86 34.30 4.48
C TYR A 428 -3.22 33.90 3.05
N THR A 429 -3.04 34.80 2.08
CA THR A 429 -3.36 34.53 0.68
C THR A 429 -2.52 33.39 0.13
N GLU A 430 -1.21 33.39 0.38
CA GLU A 430 -0.30 32.33 -0.08
C GLU A 430 -0.67 30.96 0.52
N ARG A 431 -0.95 30.92 1.84
CA ARG A 431 -1.37 29.69 2.52
C ARG A 431 -2.71 29.19 2.00
N ARG A 432 -3.72 30.06 1.86
CA ARG A 432 -5.05 29.70 1.36
C ARG A 432 -4.95 29.17 -0.07
N ASP A 433 -4.29 29.90 -0.97
CA ASP A 433 -4.19 29.54 -2.39
C ASP A 433 -3.46 28.19 -2.56
N PHE A 434 -2.46 27.91 -1.71
CA PHE A 434 -1.81 26.61 -1.66
C PHE A 434 -2.77 25.48 -1.24
N LEU A 435 -3.54 25.66 -0.16
CA LEU A 435 -4.51 24.67 0.31
C LEU A 435 -5.63 24.41 -0.71
N GLU A 436 -6.13 25.46 -1.35
CA GLU A 436 -7.11 25.35 -2.44
C GLU A 436 -6.52 24.65 -3.67
N GLY A 437 -5.22 24.84 -3.92
CA GLY A 437 -4.44 24.10 -4.91
C GLY A 437 -4.48 22.60 -4.67
N ILE A 438 -4.16 22.17 -3.44
CA ILE A 438 -4.21 20.76 -3.04
C ILE A 438 -5.62 20.19 -3.24
N ILE A 439 -6.66 20.88 -2.76
CA ILE A 439 -8.05 20.42 -2.89
C ILE A 439 -8.41 20.18 -4.36
N ARG A 440 -8.07 21.12 -5.24
CA ARG A 440 -8.34 21.02 -6.68
C ARG A 440 -7.61 19.85 -7.33
N GLU A 441 -6.34 19.63 -6.97
CA GLU A 441 -5.56 18.49 -7.48
C GLU A 441 -6.12 17.15 -6.97
N TRP A 442 -6.52 17.06 -5.71
CA TRP A 442 -7.09 15.83 -5.17
C TRP A 442 -8.47 15.50 -5.74
N TYR A 443 -9.30 16.50 -6.06
CA TYR A 443 -10.53 16.29 -6.81
C TYR A 443 -10.26 15.75 -8.23
N GLU A 444 -9.20 16.22 -8.87
CA GLU A 444 -8.77 15.70 -10.16
C GLU A 444 -8.33 14.23 -10.06
N TRP A 445 -7.59 13.86 -9.01
CA TRP A 445 -7.22 12.47 -8.73
C TRP A 445 -8.42 11.57 -8.45
N ILE A 446 -9.38 12.03 -7.65
CA ILE A 446 -10.65 11.32 -7.47
C ILE A 446 -11.32 11.10 -8.83
N ARG A 447 -11.37 12.13 -9.68
CA ARG A 447 -11.98 12.06 -11.01
C ARG A 447 -11.29 11.04 -11.91
N ILE A 448 -9.95 10.95 -11.87
CA ILE A 448 -9.20 9.95 -12.64
C ILE A 448 -9.48 8.53 -12.12
N ILE A 449 -9.39 8.29 -10.82
CA ILE A 449 -9.65 6.97 -10.21
C ILE A 449 -11.09 6.54 -10.51
N ASP A 450 -12.06 7.43 -10.28
CA ASP A 450 -13.48 7.16 -10.51
C ASP A 450 -13.76 6.92 -11.99
N SER A 451 -13.13 7.67 -12.90
CA SER A 451 -13.27 7.42 -14.34
C SER A 451 -12.71 6.06 -14.76
N GLU A 452 -11.59 5.61 -14.18
CA GLU A 452 -11.05 4.27 -14.46
C GLU A 452 -11.96 3.16 -13.94
N VAL A 453 -12.57 3.39 -12.78
CA VAL A 453 -13.58 2.50 -12.20
C VAL A 453 -14.82 2.43 -13.08
N GLU A 454 -15.35 3.57 -13.53
CA GLU A 454 -16.57 3.64 -14.34
C GLU A 454 -16.41 2.92 -15.68
N LYS A 455 -15.22 2.92 -16.30
CA LYS A 455 -14.95 2.12 -17.51
C LYS A 455 -15.18 0.62 -17.28
N ASP A 456 -14.83 0.12 -16.09
CA ASP A 456 -15.01 -1.29 -15.73
C ASP A 456 -16.45 -1.58 -15.24
N LEU A 457 -17.22 -0.54 -14.87
CA LEU A 457 -18.63 -0.63 -14.49
C LEU A 457 -19.61 -0.36 -15.64
N GLU A 458 -19.13 0.12 -16.80
CA GLU A 458 -19.97 0.53 -17.92
C GLU A 458 -20.91 -0.60 -18.36
N GLY A 459 -22.22 -0.32 -18.39
CA GLY A 459 -23.26 -1.28 -18.74
C GLY A 459 -23.71 -2.20 -17.59
N LEU A 460 -23.05 -2.15 -16.43
CA LEU A 460 -23.47 -2.88 -15.23
C LEU A 460 -24.45 -2.05 -14.40
N LYS A 461 -25.48 -2.72 -13.87
CA LYS A 461 -26.37 -2.13 -12.85
C LYS A 461 -26.03 -2.61 -11.45
N GLU A 462 -25.37 -3.76 -11.36
CA GLU A 462 -25.17 -4.51 -10.12
C GLU A 462 -23.76 -5.11 -10.05
N ILE A 463 -23.26 -5.25 -8.82
CA ILE A 463 -22.06 -6.02 -8.49
C ILE A 463 -22.51 -7.41 -8.02
N SER A 464 -21.84 -8.46 -8.50
CA SER A 464 -22.18 -9.85 -8.22
C SER A 464 -21.20 -10.48 -7.24
N PHE A 465 -21.73 -11.04 -6.15
CA PHE A 465 -20.97 -11.83 -5.19
C PHE A 465 -21.32 -13.30 -5.32
N GLU A 466 -20.30 -14.13 -5.47
CA GLU A 466 -20.45 -15.58 -5.54
C GLU A 466 -20.49 -16.15 -4.12
N GLU A 467 -21.55 -16.87 -3.75
CA GLU A 467 -21.56 -17.64 -2.51
C GLU A 467 -20.63 -18.85 -2.69
N LEU A 468 -19.57 -18.93 -1.88
CA LEU A 468 -18.72 -20.12 -1.83
C LEU A 468 -19.51 -21.27 -1.19
N HIS A 469 -20.04 -22.14 -2.05
CA HIS A 469 -20.86 -23.31 -1.72
C HIS A 469 -20.37 -24.04 -0.47
N SER A 470 -21.10 -23.89 0.64
CA SER A 470 -20.90 -24.72 1.83
C SER A 470 -22.20 -25.13 2.53
N ILE A 471 -23.36 -24.72 2.00
CA ILE A 471 -24.67 -25.12 2.50
C ILE A 471 -25.36 -25.90 1.38
N SER A 472 -25.74 -27.13 1.68
CA SER A 472 -26.53 -27.98 0.80
C SER A 472 -28.01 -27.85 1.20
N PRO A 473 -28.94 -27.57 0.27
CA PRO A 473 -28.74 -27.43 -1.18
C PRO A 473 -28.17 -26.05 -1.55
N PRO A 474 -27.31 -25.98 -2.59
CA PRO A 474 -26.74 -24.73 -3.05
C PRO A 474 -27.84 -23.81 -3.56
N THR A 475 -27.99 -22.65 -2.93
CA THR A 475 -28.68 -21.51 -3.53
C THR A 475 -27.93 -21.14 -4.82
N THR A 476 -28.57 -21.35 -5.97
CA THR A 476 -27.96 -21.26 -7.31
C THR A 476 -27.79 -19.82 -7.81
N GLN A 477 -28.22 -18.81 -7.06
CA GLN A 477 -28.18 -17.42 -7.53
C GLN A 477 -27.12 -16.60 -6.78
N PRO A 478 -26.22 -15.91 -7.51
CA PRO A 478 -25.25 -15.02 -6.89
C PRO A 478 -25.96 -13.87 -6.16
N PHE A 479 -25.38 -13.44 -5.05
CA PHE A 479 -25.86 -12.27 -4.32
C PHE A 479 -25.49 -11.01 -5.11
N LYS A 480 -26.48 -10.32 -5.68
CA LYS A 480 -26.27 -9.11 -6.47
C LYS A 480 -26.69 -7.88 -5.69
N ILE A 481 -25.93 -6.79 -5.83
CA ILE A 481 -26.26 -5.51 -5.20
C ILE A 481 -26.21 -4.38 -6.23
N PRO A 482 -27.09 -3.37 -6.12
CA PRO A 482 -26.96 -2.16 -6.95
C PRO A 482 -25.62 -1.44 -6.70
N ILE A 483 -25.01 -0.90 -7.76
CA ILE A 483 -23.74 -0.16 -7.68
C ILE A 483 -23.84 1.03 -6.70
N ALA A 484 -25.00 1.71 -6.66
CA ALA A 484 -25.23 2.81 -5.71
C ALA A 484 -25.12 2.35 -4.25
N LEU A 485 -25.67 1.17 -3.94
CA LEU A 485 -25.57 0.57 -2.60
C LEU A 485 -24.12 0.12 -2.30
N ALA A 486 -23.43 -0.42 -3.30
CA ALA A 486 -22.01 -0.76 -3.19
C ALA A 486 -21.14 0.45 -2.83
N ARG A 487 -21.32 1.58 -3.54
CA ARG A 487 -20.65 2.85 -3.25
C ARG A 487 -20.97 3.35 -1.84
N LYS A 488 -22.25 3.30 -1.44
CA LYS A 488 -22.67 3.76 -0.11
C LYS A 488 -22.06 2.92 1.01
N THR A 489 -22.07 1.60 0.90
CA THR A 489 -21.49 0.72 1.93
C THR A 489 -19.96 0.84 2.00
N ALA A 490 -19.28 1.02 0.87
CA ALA A 490 -17.85 1.33 0.83
C ALA A 490 -17.53 2.67 1.52
N GLN A 491 -18.34 3.71 1.28
CA GLN A 491 -18.20 5.00 1.97
C GLN A 491 -18.34 4.85 3.49
N VAL A 492 -19.40 4.18 3.95
CA VAL A 492 -19.65 3.96 5.38
C VAL A 492 -18.51 3.16 6.00
N THR A 493 -17.99 2.16 5.30
CA THR A 493 -16.84 1.36 5.75
C THR A 493 -15.57 2.22 5.87
N ALA A 494 -15.29 3.06 4.87
CA ALA A 494 -14.14 3.97 4.90
C ALA A 494 -14.21 4.95 6.08
N GLU A 495 -15.38 5.55 6.31
CA GLU A 495 -15.63 6.46 7.44
C GLU A 495 -15.50 5.72 8.79
N ALA A 496 -16.03 4.51 8.89
CA ALA A 496 -15.94 3.69 10.08
C ALA A 496 -14.48 3.37 10.44
N ILE A 497 -13.67 3.00 9.46
CA ILE A 497 -12.24 2.72 9.66
C ILE A 497 -11.48 4.01 10.01
N ALA A 498 -11.69 5.08 9.25
CA ALA A 498 -10.87 6.28 9.35
C ALA A 498 -11.17 7.11 10.60
N LEU A 499 -12.46 7.24 10.97
CA LEU A 499 -12.93 8.27 11.91
C LEU A 499 -13.46 7.72 13.24
N LYS A 500 -13.76 6.42 13.35
CA LYS A 500 -14.24 5.89 14.62
C LYS A 500 -13.08 5.71 15.60
N PRO A 501 -13.23 6.18 16.86
CA PRO A 501 -12.30 5.87 17.95
C PRO A 501 -12.09 4.36 18.11
N LEU A 502 -10.85 3.96 18.39
CA LEU A 502 -10.47 2.57 18.65
C LEU A 502 -9.84 2.46 20.04
N GLN A 503 -10.34 1.55 20.86
CA GLN A 503 -9.83 1.23 22.19
C GLN A 503 -8.36 0.80 22.12
N ASN A 504 -7.97 0.02 21.12
CA ASN A 504 -6.57 -0.39 20.92
C ASN A 504 -5.65 0.78 20.53
N LEU A 505 -6.19 1.98 20.28
CA LEU A 505 -5.48 3.21 19.96
C LEU A 505 -5.72 4.31 21.00
N ASP A 506 -6.02 3.95 22.25
CA ASP A 506 -6.30 4.91 23.33
C ASP A 506 -7.44 5.87 22.96
N GLU A 507 -8.53 5.33 22.40
CA GLU A 507 -9.73 6.05 21.94
C GLU A 507 -9.47 7.07 20.81
N LYS A 508 -8.35 6.95 20.10
CA LYS A 508 -8.09 7.71 18.87
C LYS A 508 -8.61 6.97 17.64
N CYS A 509 -8.96 7.71 16.59
CA CYS A 509 -9.25 7.09 15.29
C CYS A 509 -7.97 6.88 14.48
N LEU A 510 -8.02 6.04 13.44
CA LEU A 510 -6.86 5.81 12.58
C LEU A 510 -6.37 7.09 11.90
N MET A 511 -7.28 8.01 11.54
CA MET A 511 -6.91 9.29 10.91
C MET A 511 -6.24 10.30 11.86
N ASP A 512 -6.42 10.16 13.18
CA ASP A 512 -5.68 10.95 14.17
C ASP A 512 -4.25 10.44 14.35
N VAL A 513 -4.09 9.14 14.15
CA VAL A 513 -2.85 8.40 14.36
C VAL A 513 -1.97 8.45 13.12
N ILE A 514 -2.53 8.22 11.95
CA ILE A 514 -1.80 8.20 10.68
C ILE A 514 -2.57 9.09 9.73
N SER A 515 -1.94 10.19 9.33
CA SER A 515 -2.53 11.08 8.35
C SER A 515 -1.45 11.57 7.41
N TRP A 516 -1.84 11.67 6.15
CA TRP A 516 -1.18 12.50 5.18
C TRP A 516 -1.54 13.95 5.46
N LYS A 517 -0.54 14.83 5.56
CA LYS A 517 -0.68 16.24 5.96
C LYS A 517 -0.42 17.18 4.80
N VAL A 518 -0.77 18.45 4.99
CA VAL A 518 -0.47 19.54 4.05
C VAL A 518 1.04 19.66 3.80
N GLU A 519 1.85 19.47 4.84
CA GLU A 519 3.32 19.48 4.72
C GLU A 519 3.83 18.32 3.84
N ASP A 520 3.14 17.17 3.85
CA ASP A 520 3.53 16.04 3.01
C ASP A 520 3.34 16.37 1.52
N GLU A 521 2.29 17.11 1.15
CA GLU A 521 2.08 17.59 -0.22
C GLU A 521 3.14 18.60 -0.65
N ARG A 522 3.56 19.52 0.25
CA ARG A 522 4.68 20.44 -0.04
C ARG A 522 5.97 19.68 -0.36
N ILE A 523 6.28 18.67 0.44
CA ILE A 523 7.45 17.80 0.22
C ILE A 523 7.33 17.08 -1.14
N VAL A 524 6.16 16.53 -1.46
CA VAL A 524 5.91 15.87 -2.74
C VAL A 524 6.13 16.85 -3.91
N ASP A 525 5.61 18.07 -3.83
CA ASP A 525 5.79 19.08 -4.87
C ASP A 525 7.26 19.47 -5.09
N GLU A 526 8.03 19.63 -4.01
CA GLU A 526 9.47 19.89 -4.10
C GLU A 526 10.21 18.72 -4.77
N ILE A 527 9.87 17.48 -4.43
CA ILE A 527 10.48 16.29 -5.04
C ILE A 527 10.05 16.16 -6.51
N ARG A 528 8.79 16.42 -6.87
CA ARG A 528 8.30 16.40 -8.26
C ARG A 528 9.09 17.38 -9.13
N LYS A 529 9.32 18.60 -8.64
CA LYS A 529 10.16 19.59 -9.34
C LYS A 529 11.58 19.07 -9.60
N ALA A 530 12.19 18.40 -8.62
CA ALA A 530 13.50 17.79 -8.79
C ALA A 530 13.50 16.58 -9.75
N ILE A 531 12.44 15.75 -9.75
CA ILE A 531 12.30 14.64 -10.70
C ILE A 531 12.19 15.17 -12.14
N LYS A 532 11.42 16.25 -12.36
CA LYS A 532 11.27 16.90 -13.67
C LYS A 532 12.57 17.46 -14.23
N ASP A 533 13.43 17.99 -13.37
CA ASP A 533 14.72 18.57 -13.77
C ASP A 533 15.72 17.47 -14.15
N GLU A 534 15.93 17.22 -15.44
CA GLU A 534 16.82 16.17 -15.98
C GLU A 534 18.24 16.25 -15.41
N GLU A 535 18.73 17.44 -15.07
CA GLU A 535 20.07 17.66 -14.48
C GLU A 535 20.14 17.33 -12.99
N CYS A 536 18.99 17.24 -12.31
CA CYS A 536 18.91 16.99 -10.89
C CYS A 536 19.17 15.51 -10.56
N THR A 537 20.41 15.21 -10.15
CA THR A 537 20.87 13.84 -9.83
C THR A 537 20.76 13.46 -8.34
N LYS A 538 20.38 14.39 -7.46
CA LYS A 538 20.30 14.19 -6.01
C LYS A 538 18.96 14.63 -5.46
N LEU A 539 18.53 13.99 -4.37
CA LEU A 539 17.35 14.42 -3.64
C LEU A 539 17.56 15.88 -3.18
N PRO A 540 16.61 16.79 -3.43
CA PRO A 540 16.75 18.18 -3.01
C PRO A 540 16.99 18.28 -1.51
N ARG A 541 17.71 19.33 -1.09
CA ARG A 541 17.78 19.70 0.33
C ARG A 541 16.45 20.30 0.71
N LEU A 542 15.54 19.43 1.14
CA LEU A 542 14.22 19.82 1.61
C LEU A 542 14.37 20.66 2.89
N SER A 543 13.58 21.72 2.98
CA SER A 543 13.63 22.69 4.09
C SER A 543 13.13 22.09 5.42
N TYR A 544 12.53 20.90 5.37
CA TYR A 544 11.89 20.25 6.51
C TYR A 544 12.89 19.48 7.37
N LYS A 545 12.70 19.56 8.71
CA LYS A 545 13.56 18.90 9.71
C LYS A 545 13.45 17.37 9.70
N GLU A 546 12.40 16.83 9.07
CA GLU A 546 12.23 15.40 8.88
C GLU A 546 13.28 14.88 7.90
N LYS A 547 13.81 13.67 8.08
CA LYS A 547 14.84 13.13 7.17
C LYS A 547 14.39 11.85 6.45
N ASP A 548 13.10 11.54 6.49
CA ASP A 548 12.56 10.26 6.03
C ASP A 548 11.51 10.52 4.93
N TYR A 549 12.01 10.75 3.72
CA TYR A 549 11.22 11.18 2.56
C TYR A 549 10.80 10.04 1.63
N ALA A 550 11.07 8.78 1.99
CA ALA A 550 10.91 7.66 1.06
C ALA A 550 9.46 7.49 0.57
N ARG A 551 8.47 7.69 1.45
CA ARG A 551 7.06 7.65 1.07
C ARG A 551 6.67 8.78 0.11
N HIS A 552 7.23 9.99 0.31
CA HIS A 552 7.01 11.15 -0.56
C HIS A 552 7.70 10.98 -1.91
N ILE A 553 8.88 10.34 -1.95
CA ILE A 553 9.58 10.01 -3.20
C ILE A 553 8.72 9.08 -4.07
N ILE A 554 8.09 8.07 -3.47
CA ILE A 554 7.13 7.18 -4.18
C ILE A 554 5.92 7.99 -4.68
N ALA A 555 5.29 8.77 -3.82
CA ALA A 555 4.13 9.58 -4.19
C ALA A 555 4.46 10.54 -5.35
N ALA A 556 5.55 11.31 -5.22
CA ALA A 556 6.03 12.23 -6.25
C ALA A 556 6.30 11.52 -7.58
N SER A 557 6.94 10.35 -7.54
CA SER A 557 7.29 9.59 -8.74
C SER A 557 6.05 9.03 -9.45
N ILE A 558 5.05 8.55 -8.70
CA ILE A 558 3.76 8.11 -9.25
C ILE A 558 3.04 9.27 -9.93
N LEU A 559 2.90 10.40 -9.23
CA LEU A 559 2.21 11.59 -9.77
C LEU A 559 2.94 12.12 -11.01
N GLU A 560 4.27 12.17 -10.98
CA GLU A 560 5.06 12.62 -12.12
C GLU A 560 4.98 11.68 -13.32
N SER A 561 4.90 10.37 -13.07
CA SER A 561 4.73 9.40 -14.15
C SER A 561 3.42 9.59 -14.90
N LEU A 562 2.34 10.01 -14.22
CA LEU A 562 1.07 10.33 -14.88
C LEU A 562 1.15 11.57 -15.77
N GLU A 563 1.92 12.58 -15.38
CA GLU A 563 2.06 13.79 -16.19
C GLU A 563 2.93 13.57 -17.44
N THR A 564 3.76 12.52 -17.43
CA THR A 564 4.74 12.23 -18.47
C THR A 564 4.46 10.94 -19.25
N SER A 565 3.37 10.23 -18.93
CA SER A 565 3.15 8.84 -19.37
C SER A 565 2.89 8.63 -20.87
N SER A 566 2.80 9.71 -21.65
CA SER A 566 2.86 9.61 -23.11
C SER A 566 4.25 9.24 -23.64
N ASN A 567 5.29 9.30 -22.79
CA ASN A 567 6.66 8.93 -23.13
C ASN A 567 7.22 7.86 -22.17
N PRO A 568 7.26 6.57 -22.58
CA PRO A 568 7.81 5.48 -21.76
C PRO A 568 9.25 5.73 -21.26
N TYR A 569 10.09 6.41 -22.04
CA TYR A 569 11.46 6.76 -21.62
C TYR A 569 11.46 7.68 -20.40
N LYS A 570 10.48 8.60 -20.31
CA LYS A 570 10.33 9.46 -19.13
C LYS A 570 9.90 8.66 -17.90
N ILE A 571 9.03 7.67 -18.05
CA ILE A 571 8.63 6.78 -16.93
C ILE A 571 9.85 6.02 -16.40
N GLU A 572 10.67 5.46 -17.29
CA GLU A 572 11.91 4.77 -16.90
C GLU A 572 12.90 5.73 -16.21
N MET A 573 13.07 6.94 -16.73
CA MET A 573 13.89 7.98 -16.11
C MET A 573 13.40 8.32 -14.70
N ILE A 574 12.09 8.54 -14.53
CA ILE A 574 11.45 8.83 -13.23
C ILE A 574 11.71 7.69 -12.26
N PHE A 575 11.50 6.45 -12.69
CA PHE A 575 11.75 5.27 -11.85
C PHE A 575 13.22 5.16 -11.42
N ASN A 576 14.15 5.42 -12.34
CA ASN A 576 15.58 5.42 -12.01
C ASN A 576 15.94 6.52 -11.01
N LYS A 577 15.42 7.74 -11.18
CA LYS A 577 15.60 8.84 -10.22
C LYS A 577 15.00 8.51 -8.86
N MET A 578 13.80 7.94 -8.84
CA MET A 578 13.14 7.45 -7.63
C MET A 578 14.08 6.54 -6.85
N LYS A 579 14.68 5.53 -7.48
CA LYS A 579 15.61 4.61 -6.82
C LYS A 579 16.85 5.31 -6.29
N VAL A 580 17.45 6.23 -7.04
CA VAL A 580 18.60 7.03 -6.58
C VAL A 580 18.25 7.83 -5.32
N TYR A 581 17.08 8.49 -5.32
CA TYR A 581 16.61 9.27 -4.19
C TYR A 581 16.29 8.39 -2.97
N LEU A 582 15.73 7.19 -3.19
CA LEU A 582 15.46 6.23 -2.12
C LEU A 582 16.74 5.66 -1.50
N ILE A 583 17.80 5.44 -2.29
CA ILE A 583 19.12 5.02 -1.78
C ILE A 583 19.72 6.14 -0.92
N ASP A 584 19.64 7.40 -1.37
CA ASP A 584 20.08 8.55 -0.58
C ASP A 584 19.29 8.66 0.74
N ALA A 585 17.96 8.49 0.69
CA ALA A 585 17.11 8.46 1.87
C ALA A 585 17.49 7.31 2.83
N TYR A 586 17.77 6.11 2.30
CA TYR A 586 18.22 4.97 3.11
C TYR A 586 19.50 5.30 3.89
N SER A 587 20.49 5.91 3.24
CA SER A 587 21.76 6.25 3.88
C SER A 587 21.59 7.20 5.07
N LYS A 588 20.58 8.08 5.01
CA LYS A 588 20.23 9.00 6.10
C LYS A 588 19.50 8.29 7.24
N ILE A 589 18.67 7.29 6.93
CA ILE A 589 17.99 6.44 7.92
C ILE A 589 19.00 5.54 8.64
N SER A 590 19.88 4.87 7.89
CA SER A 590 20.85 3.91 8.45
C SER A 590 21.88 4.56 9.37
N ASN A 591 22.19 5.85 9.19
CA ASN A 591 23.10 6.58 10.07
C ASN A 591 22.47 7.00 11.41
N ARG A 592 21.17 6.74 11.61
CA ARG A 592 20.43 7.09 12.84
C ARG A 592 20.13 5.88 13.73
N VAL A 593 20.03 4.71 13.10
CA VAL A 593 19.78 3.41 13.73
C VAL A 593 21.12 2.76 14.01
#